data_AF-A0A846PJ75-F1
#
_entry.id   AF-A0A846PJ75-F1
#
_cell.length_a   1.000
_cell.length_b   1.000
_cell.length_c   1.000
_cell.angle_alpha   90.00
_cell.angle_beta   90.00
_cell.angle_gamma   90.00
#
_symmetry.space_group_name_H-M   'P 1'
#
loop_
_entity.id
_entity.type
_entity.pdbx_description
1 polymer ?
#
loop_
_entity_poly.entity_id
_entity_poly.type
_entity_poly.pdbx_seq_one_letter_code
_entity_poly.pdbx_strand_id
1 'polypeptide(L)'
;EPKILFTVDGHPYKGKTFDDLANVEKIAKGIPSLERIVVVPYIREEPDIGRIPNSTLYVDFMSQERHLKIRFEQLPSNHPVYIMF
;
A
#
# COMPACT_ATOMS: atom_id res chain seq x y z
N GLU A 1 14.48 5.94 -3.62
CA GLU A 1 13.74 5.54 -2.40
C GLU A 1 12.24 5.58 -2.69
N PRO A 2 11.42 4.68 -2.11
CA PRO A 2 9.99 4.61 -2.39
C PRO A 2 9.23 5.78 -1.74
N LYS A 3 8.21 6.29 -2.45
CA LYS A 3 7.31 7.34 -1.95
C LYS A 3 5.96 6.82 -1.48
N ILE A 4 5.54 5.68 -2.04
CA ILE A 4 4.22 5.09 -1.79
C ILE A 4 4.42 3.63 -1.39
N LEU A 5 3.73 3.21 -0.33
CA LEU A 5 3.63 1.82 0.09
C LEU A 5 2.19 1.35 -0.05
N PHE A 6 1.99 0.22 -0.74
CA PHE A 6 0.73 -0.52 -0.72
C PHE A 6 0.89 -1.73 0.20
N THR A 7 -0.11 -1.99 1.04
CA THR A 7 -0.08 -3.08 2.03
C THR A 7 -1.48 -3.56 2.39
N VAL A 8 -1.57 -4.60 3.21
CA VAL A 8 -2.82 -5.13 3.80
C VAL A 8 -2.80 -4.95 5.31
N ASP A 9 -3.95 -5.06 5.96
CA ASP A 9 -4.06 -4.98 7.42
C ASP A 9 -3.67 -6.28 8.16
N GLY A 10 -3.47 -7.35 7.39
CA GLY A 10 -3.05 -8.65 7.87
C GLY A 10 -3.32 -9.72 6.84
N HIS A 11 -3.07 -10.98 7.16
CA HIS A 11 -3.35 -12.12 6.28
C HIS A 11 -3.54 -13.44 7.06
N PRO A 12 -4.37 -14.37 6.59
CA PRO A 12 -4.43 -15.71 7.13
C PRO A 12 -3.33 -16.58 6.51
N TYR A 13 -2.60 -17.31 7.34
CA TYR A 13 -1.62 -18.28 6.91
C TYR A 13 -1.57 -19.48 7.86
N LYS A 14 -1.68 -20.69 7.31
CA LYS A 14 -1.66 -21.96 8.06
C LYS A 14 -2.62 -21.99 9.26
N GLY A 15 -3.85 -21.49 9.06
CA GLY A 15 -4.90 -21.49 10.09
C GLY A 15 -4.70 -20.44 11.19
N LYS A 16 -3.73 -19.52 11.04
CA LYS A 16 -3.52 -18.38 11.94
C LYS A 16 -3.70 -17.08 11.17
N THR A 17 -4.19 -16.06 11.85
CA THR A 17 -4.27 -14.70 11.31
C THR A 17 -3.08 -13.91 11.80
N PHE A 18 -2.37 -13.26 10.88
CA PHE A 18 -1.26 -12.38 11.15
C PHE A 18 -1.72 -10.92 11.00
N ASP A 19 -1.39 -10.10 11.99
CA ASP A 19 -1.62 -8.66 11.95
C ASP A 19 -0.38 -7.96 11.42
N ASP A 20 -0.54 -7.23 10.31
CA ASP A 20 0.57 -6.55 9.65
C ASP A 20 0.65 -5.06 10.02
N LEU A 21 -0.40 -4.45 10.61
CA LEU A 21 -0.46 -3.01 10.86
C LEU A 21 0.65 -2.53 11.80
N ALA A 22 0.98 -3.33 12.83
CA ALA A 22 2.08 -3.02 13.74
C ALA A 22 3.46 -3.02 13.03
N ASN A 23 3.62 -3.84 11.98
CA ASN A 23 4.83 -3.83 11.16
C ASN A 23 4.83 -2.66 10.18
N VAL A 24 3.68 -2.34 9.59
CA VAL A 24 3.52 -1.18 8.71
C VAL A 24 3.85 0.12 9.45
N GLU A 25 3.43 0.29 10.70
CA GLU A 25 3.79 1.45 11.53
C GLU A 25 5.32 1.59 11.70
N LYS A 26 6.02 0.48 11.95
CA LYS A 26 7.49 0.47 12.07
C LYS A 26 8.16 0.83 10.75
N ILE A 27 7.66 0.29 9.64
CA ILE A 27 8.16 0.60 8.28
C ILE A 27 7.97 2.09 7.99
N ALA A 28 6.79 2.64 8.29
CA ALA A 28 6.48 4.05 8.08
C ALA A 28 7.46 4.98 8.82
N LYS A 29 7.81 4.63 10.07
CA LYS A 29 8.80 5.38 10.86
C LYS A 29 10.24 5.16 10.37
N GLY A 30 10.53 4.01 9.78
CA GLY A 30 11.86 3.64 9.28
C GLY A 30 12.18 4.14 7.88
N ILE A 31 11.18 4.58 7.09
CA ILE A 31 11.35 5.07 5.72
C ILE A 31 10.75 6.48 5.59
N PRO A 32 11.51 7.53 5.94
CA PRO A 32 11.02 8.90 5.94
C PRO A 32 10.56 9.43 4.57
N SER A 33 10.97 8.80 3.47
CA SER A 33 10.55 9.17 2.11
C SER A 33 9.13 8.71 1.76
N LEU A 34 8.47 7.92 2.62
CA LEU A 34 7.08 7.53 2.41
C LEU A 34 6.13 8.72 2.62
N GLU A 35 5.60 9.22 1.51
CA GLU A 35 4.60 10.29 1.44
C GLU A 35 3.17 9.75 1.56
N ARG A 36 2.94 8.46 1.25
CA ARG A 36 1.63 7.82 1.36
C ARG A 36 1.71 6.32 1.63
N ILE A 37 0.81 5.84 2.49
CA ILE A 37 0.63 4.41 2.77
C ILE A 37 -0.82 4.05 2.47
N VAL A 38 -1.04 3.15 1.53
CA VAL A 38 -2.37 2.69 1.13
C VAL A 38 -2.61 1.31 1.71
N VAL A 39 -3.58 1.20 2.61
CA VAL A 39 -3.94 -0.06 3.28
C VAL A 39 -5.17 -0.65 2.61
N VAL A 40 -5.03 -1.85 2.08
CA VAL A 40 -6.13 -2.64 1.52
C VAL A 40 -6.73 -3.49 2.65
N PRO A 41 -8.00 -3.27 3.03
CA PRO A 41 -8.67 -4.14 4.01
C PRO A 41 -8.73 -5.57 3.49
N TYR A 42 -8.18 -6.52 4.26
CA TYR A 42 -8.12 -7.93 3.87
C TYR A 42 -8.64 -8.88 4.95
N ILE A 43 -8.30 -8.65 6.22
CA ILE A 43 -8.82 -9.48 7.33
C ILE A 43 -9.87 -8.77 8.18
N ARG A 44 -9.96 -7.44 8.08
CA ARG A 44 -10.99 -6.60 8.71
C ARG A 44 -11.65 -5.75 7.63
N GLU A 45 -12.93 -5.46 7.80
CA GLU A 45 -13.67 -4.56 6.91
C GLU A 45 -13.19 -3.12 7.06
N GLU A 46 -13.01 -2.68 8.31
CA GLU A 46 -12.55 -1.34 8.67
C GLU A 46 -11.33 -1.43 9.62
N PRO A 47 -10.11 -1.61 9.09
CA PRO A 47 -8.90 -1.64 9.91
C PRO A 47 -8.57 -0.24 10.47
N ASP A 48 -8.21 -0.16 11.75
CA ASP A 48 -7.72 1.09 12.36
C ASP A 48 -6.29 1.39 11.89
N ILE A 49 -6.18 2.34 10.97
CA ILE A 49 -4.91 2.83 10.41
C ILE A 49 -4.41 4.10 11.09
N GLY A 50 -5.10 4.61 12.12
CA GLY A 50 -4.80 5.93 12.71
C GLY A 50 -3.40 6.06 13.33
N ARG A 51 -2.75 4.94 13.64
CA ARG A 51 -1.37 4.90 14.15
C ARG A 51 -0.30 4.93 13.05
N ILE A 52 -0.70 4.73 11.80
CA ILE A 52 0.20 4.70 10.64
C ILE A 52 0.21 6.10 10.01
N PRO A 53 1.34 6.84 10.03
CA PRO A 53 1.41 8.17 9.46
C PRO A 53 1.19 8.13 7.94
N ASN A 54 0.56 9.18 7.40
CA ASN A 54 0.26 9.33 5.97
C ASN A 54 -0.54 8.16 5.36
N SER A 55 -1.35 7.48 6.18
CA SER A 55 -2.13 6.33 5.75
C SER A 55 -3.52 6.69 5.23
N THR A 56 -4.03 5.87 4.32
CA THR A 56 -5.40 5.93 3.80
C THR A 56 -5.88 4.52 3.45
N LEU A 57 -7.19 4.29 3.55
CA LEU A 57 -7.77 3.03 3.08
C LEU A 57 -7.80 3.01 1.55
N TYR A 58 -7.67 1.81 0.98
CA TYR A 58 -7.68 1.64 -0.47
C TYR A 58 -8.94 2.21 -1.14
N VAL A 59 -10.10 2.07 -0.50
CA VAL A 59 -11.37 2.62 -1.00
C VAL A 59 -11.35 4.14 -1.13
N ASP A 60 -10.69 4.83 -0.20
CA ASP A 60 -10.55 6.29 -0.20
C ASP A 60 -9.44 6.76 -1.17
N PHE A 61 -8.47 5.89 -1.45
CA PHE A 61 -7.42 6.15 -2.41
C PHE A 61 -7.90 6.05 -3.87
N MET A 62 -8.91 5.22 -4.15
CA MET A 62 -9.42 5.03 -5.50
C MET A 62 -10.20 6.24 -6.01
N SER A 63 -10.00 6.57 -7.28
CA SER A 63 -10.83 7.58 -7.94
C SER A 63 -12.28 7.11 -8.06
N GLN A 64 -13.22 8.01 -7.79
CA GLN A 64 -14.66 7.79 -7.98
C GLN A 64 -15.10 7.99 -9.44
N GLU A 65 -14.21 8.49 -10.29
CA GLU A 65 -14.50 8.70 -11.71
C GLU A 65 -14.58 7.38 -12.47
N ARG A 66 -15.65 7.23 -13.26
CA ARG A 66 -15.82 6.09 -14.16
C ARG A 66 -15.23 6.41 -15.53
N HIS A 67 -14.73 5.38 -16.22
CA HIS A 67 -14.14 5.49 -17.58
C HIS A 67 -12.93 6.42 -17.68
N LEU A 68 -12.12 6.49 -16.62
CA LEU A 68 -10.82 7.16 -16.64
C LEU A 68 -9.96 6.62 -17.78
N LYS A 69 -9.43 7.54 -18.59
CA LYS A 69 -8.42 7.20 -19.60
C LYS A 69 -7.05 7.18 -18.94
N ILE A 70 -6.50 5.99 -18.73
CA ILE A 70 -5.13 5.82 -18.25
C ILE A 70 -4.18 5.95 -19.43
N ARG A 71 -3.23 6.89 -19.32
CA ARG A 71 -2.13 7.02 -20.28
C ARG A 71 -1.06 5.97 -19.96
N PHE A 72 -0.70 5.17 -20.96
CA PHE A 72 0.40 4.21 -20.86
C PHE A 72 1.68 4.84 -21.38
N GLU A 73 2.65 5.05 -20.49
CA GLU A 73 3.94 5.63 -20.87
C GLU A 73 4.72 4.66 -21.77
N GLN A 74 5.30 5.20 -22.85
CA GLN A 74 6.16 4.46 -23.77
C GLN A 74 7.60 4.60 -23.31
N LEU A 75 8.21 3.49 -22.89
CA LEU A 75 9.55 3.48 -22.28
C LEU A 75 10.52 2.64 -23.10
N PRO A 76 11.84 2.91 -23.03
CA PRO A 76 12.87 2.08 -23.68
C PRO A 76 12.80 0.61 -23.24
N SER A 77 13.29 -0.31 -24.09
CA SER A 77 13.29 -1.76 -23.80
C SER A 77 14.08 -2.16 -22.55
N ASN A 78 15.03 -1.32 -22.13
CA ASN A 78 15.86 -1.52 -20.94
C ASN A 78 15.36 -0.72 -19.71
N HIS A 79 14.17 -0.11 -19.76
CA HIS A 79 13.60 0.55 -18.60
C HIS A 79 13.28 -0.49 -17.50
N PRO A 80 13.66 -0.24 -16.23
CA PRO A 80 13.38 -1.19 -15.15
C PRO A 80 11.86 -1.36 -14.94
N VAL A 81 11.42 -2.59 -14.74
CA VAL A 81 10.02 -2.93 -14.45
C VAL A 81 9.78 -3.08 -12.95
N TYR A 82 10.70 -3.73 -12.24
CA TYR A 82 10.65 -3.89 -10.78
C TYR A 82 12.07 -4.02 -10.22
N ILE A 83 12.17 -3.82 -8.90
CA ILE A 83 13.37 -4.13 -8.11
C ILE A 83 12.99 -5.28 -7.19
N MET A 84 13.78 -6.35 -7.18
CA MET A 84 13.60 -7.52 -6.30
C MET A 84 14.84 -7.68 -5.44
N PHE A 85 14.62 -7.96 -4.16
CA PHE A 85 15.64 -8.13 -3.13
C PHE A 85 15.70 -9.58 -2.67
#